data_AF-A0A255HCE7-F1
#
_entry.id   AF-A0A255HCE7-F1
#
_cell.length_a   1.000
_cell.length_b   1.000
_cell.length_c   1.000
_cell.angle_alpha   90.00
_cell.angle_beta   90.00
_cell.angle_gamma   90.00
#
_symmetry.space_group_name_H-M   'P 1'
#
loop_
_entity.id
_entity.type
_entity.pdbx_description
1 polymer ?
#
loop_
_entity_poly.entity_id
_entity_poly.type
_entity_poly.pdbx_seq_one_letter_code
_entity_poly.pdbx_strand_id
1 'polypeptide(L)'
;MERETVDNRAVRGALIRYRVMAYVVGVLLVVLICIGMPLKYLSPDPTLNKLGSMINMVLGIGHGWLYMLLLVTAYDLGRRVKWTWKRMLAIALAGTIPFLSFVAERSATRDVRAKLAAGQSTPVA
;
A
#
# COMPACT_ATOMS: atom_id res chain seq x y z
N MET A 1 13.75 3.18 29.29
CA MET A 1 14.59 3.61 28.16
C MET A 1 14.67 2.55 27.05
N GLU A 2 15.17 1.34 27.28
CA GLU A 2 15.44 0.39 26.18
C GLU A 2 14.20 -0.12 25.42
N ARG A 3 13.10 -0.43 26.12
CA ARG A 3 11.85 -0.93 25.51
C ARG A 3 11.19 0.07 24.55
N GLU A 4 11.33 1.37 24.82
CA GLU A 4 10.75 2.44 23.99
C GLU A 4 11.49 2.59 22.66
N THR A 5 12.81 2.46 22.66
CA THR A 5 13.63 2.56 21.43
C THR A 5 13.46 1.36 20.50
N VAL A 6 13.20 0.17 21.07
CA VAL A 6 12.99 -1.07 20.32
C VAL A 6 11.62 -1.04 19.62
N ASP A 7 10.58 -0.57 20.30
CA ASP A 7 9.24 -0.46 19.73
C ASP A 7 9.20 0.57 18.58
N ASN A 8 9.85 1.73 18.75
CA ASN A 8 9.99 2.74 17.70
C ASN A 8 10.69 2.21 16.44
N ARG A 9 11.74 1.37 16.61
CA ARG A 9 12.42 0.71 15.48
C ARG A 9 11.53 -0.33 14.80
N ALA A 10 10.78 -1.13 15.58
CA ALA A 10 9.86 -2.13 15.05
C ALA A 10 8.70 -1.50 14.26
N VAL A 11 8.12 -0.40 14.77
CA VAL A 11 7.05 0.36 14.07
C VAL A 11 7.58 1.00 12.79
N ARG A 12 8.77 1.61 12.82
CA ARG A 12 9.41 2.15 11.60
C ARG A 12 9.67 1.05 10.56
N GLY A 13 10.16 -0.11 10.98
CA GLY A 13 10.40 -1.25 10.09
C GLY A 13 9.12 -1.82 9.46
N ALA A 14 8.02 -1.88 10.23
CA ALA A 14 6.70 -2.25 9.71
C ALA A 14 6.16 -1.23 8.70
N LEU A 15 6.35 0.07 8.95
CA LEU A 15 5.94 1.12 8.03
C LEU A 15 6.70 1.06 6.70
N ILE A 16 8.01 0.77 6.71
CA ILE A 16 8.79 0.62 5.48
C ILE A 16 8.27 -0.57 4.64
N ARG A 17 8.02 -1.72 5.28
CA ARG A 17 7.44 -2.90 4.60
C ARG A 17 6.08 -2.58 3.98
N TYR A 18 5.19 -1.93 4.73
CA TYR A 18 3.90 -1.47 4.24
C TYR A 18 4.03 -0.48 3.08
N ARG A 19 4.95 0.50 3.17
CA ARG A 19 5.23 1.47 2.10
C ARG A 19 5.64 0.77 0.82
N VAL A 20 6.65 -0.11 0.88
CA VAL A 20 7.13 -0.83 -0.30
C VAL A 20 5.99 -1.59 -0.96
N MET A 21 5.17 -2.31 -0.18
CA MET A 21 4.01 -3.03 -0.73
C MET A 21 2.97 -2.09 -1.34
N ALA A 22 2.66 -0.96 -0.70
CA ALA A 22 1.72 0.03 -1.21
C ALA A 22 2.17 0.67 -2.52
N TYR A 23 3.47 0.99 -2.65
CA TYR A 23 4.05 1.49 -3.90
C TYR A 23 4.03 0.41 -4.99
N VAL A 24 4.40 -0.82 -4.67
CA VAL A 24 4.41 -1.92 -5.65
C VAL A 24 3.01 -2.18 -6.20
N VAL A 25 2.00 -2.29 -5.32
CA VAL A 25 0.60 -2.48 -5.71
C VAL A 25 0.07 -1.26 -6.48
N GLY A 26 0.37 -0.04 -6.02
CA GLY A 26 -0.06 1.19 -6.66
C GLY A 26 0.51 1.36 -8.07
N VAL A 27 1.82 1.13 -8.24
CA VAL A 27 2.49 1.21 -9.55
C VAL A 27 1.97 0.12 -10.48
N LEU A 28 1.78 -1.11 -9.99
CA LEU A 28 1.20 -2.20 -10.77
C LEU A 28 -0.19 -1.83 -11.31
N LEU A 29 -1.07 -1.26 -10.46
CA LEU A 29 -2.40 -0.84 -10.89
C LEU A 29 -2.36 0.31 -11.91
N VAL A 30 -1.44 1.27 -11.73
CA VAL A 30 -1.25 2.36 -12.69
C VAL A 30 -0.79 1.80 -14.04
N VAL A 31 0.14 0.84 -14.07
CA VAL A 31 0.57 0.18 -15.31
C VAL A 31 -0.57 -0.59 -15.96
N LEU A 32 -1.36 -1.33 -15.17
CA LEU A 32 -2.50 -2.10 -15.68
C LEU A 32 -3.55 -1.19 -16.34
N ILE A 33 -3.84 -0.04 -15.75
CA ILE A 33 -4.89 0.88 -16.24
C ILE A 33 -4.36 1.85 -17.30
N CYS A 34 -3.14 2.38 -17.17
CA CYS A 34 -2.59 3.36 -18.12
C CYS A 34 -1.90 2.70 -19.33
N ILE A 35 -1.48 1.44 -19.24
CA ILE A 35 -0.80 0.73 -20.35
C ILE A 35 -1.65 -0.45 -20.82
N GLY A 36 -2.05 -1.33 -19.90
CA GLY A 36 -2.74 -2.56 -20.25
C GLY A 36 -4.15 -2.36 -20.83
N MET A 37 -4.93 -1.41 -20.31
CA MET A 37 -6.25 -1.07 -20.86
C MET A 37 -6.16 -0.33 -22.22
N PRO A 38 -5.32 0.70 -22.39
CA PRO A 38 -5.15 1.37 -23.68
C PRO A 38 -4.63 0.44 -24.77
N LEU A 39 -3.61 -0.37 -24.50
CA LEU A 39 -3.11 -1.32 -25.52
C LEU A 39 -4.18 -2.32 -25.96
N LYS A 40 -5.07 -2.75 -25.04
CA LYS A 40 -6.14 -3.71 -25.35
C LYS A 40 -7.34 -3.10 -26.08
N TYR A 41 -7.67 -1.83 -25.83
CA TYR A 41 -8.91 -1.22 -26.33
C TYR A 41 -8.71 -0.13 -27.38
N LEU A 42 -7.55 0.54 -27.41
CA LEU A 42 -7.24 1.62 -28.36
C LEU A 42 -6.38 1.14 -29.54
N SER A 43 -5.82 -0.07 -29.50
CA SER A 43 -5.00 -0.57 -30.61
C SER A 43 -5.88 -1.29 -31.66
N PRO A 44 -5.85 -0.87 -32.93
CA PRO A 44 -6.51 -1.60 -34.02
C PRO A 44 -5.69 -2.82 -34.48
N ASP A 45 -4.41 -2.93 -34.07
CA ASP A 45 -3.54 -4.05 -34.41
C ASP A 45 -3.82 -5.27 -33.50
N PRO A 46 -4.19 -6.44 -34.07
CA PRO A 46 -4.45 -7.66 -33.30
C PRO A 46 -3.25 -8.13 -32.47
N THR A 47 -2.02 -7.79 -32.84
CA THR A 47 -0.79 -8.13 -32.11
C THR A 47 -0.69 -7.33 -30.80
N LEU A 48 -0.94 -6.02 -30.87
CA LEU A 48 -0.89 -5.13 -29.71
C LEU A 48 -2.03 -5.42 -28.73
N ASN A 49 -3.22 -5.77 -29.24
CA ASN A 49 -4.33 -6.23 -28.42
C ASN A 49 -4.01 -7.51 -27.62
N LYS A 50 -3.34 -8.47 -28.26
CA LYS A 50 -2.93 -9.72 -27.60
C LYS A 50 -1.88 -9.45 -26.52
N LEU A 51 -0.94 -8.54 -26.79
CA LEU A 51 0.05 -8.11 -25.81
C LEU A 51 -0.61 -7.42 -24.59
N GLY A 52 -1.53 -6.48 -24.82
CA GLY A 52 -2.30 -5.84 -23.75
C GLY A 52 -3.11 -6.83 -22.92
N SER A 53 -3.69 -7.86 -23.55
CA SER A 53 -4.40 -8.94 -22.85
C SER A 53 -3.48 -9.77 -21.95
N MET A 54 -2.28 -10.12 -22.43
CA MET A 54 -1.30 -10.89 -21.64
C MET A 54 -0.79 -10.07 -20.45
N ILE A 55 -0.50 -8.79 -20.67
CA ILE A 55 -0.08 -7.85 -19.62
C ILE A 55 -1.16 -7.75 -18.53
N ASN A 56 -2.42 -7.56 -18.92
CA ASN A 56 -3.52 -7.49 -17.96
C ASN A 56 -3.72 -8.79 -17.17
N MET A 57 -3.54 -9.95 -17.81
CA MET A 57 -3.67 -11.24 -17.13
C MET A 57 -2.57 -11.43 -16.09
N VAL A 58 -1.30 -11.20 -16.47
CA VAL A 58 -0.15 -11.37 -15.56
C VAL A 58 -0.20 -10.36 -14.42
N LEU A 59 -0.44 -9.08 -14.72
CA LEU A 59 -0.54 -8.04 -13.69
C LEU A 59 -1.77 -8.24 -12.81
N GLY A 60 -2.91 -8.67 -13.36
CA GLY A 60 -4.13 -8.94 -12.59
C GLY A 60 -3.93 -10.08 -11.58
N ILE A 61 -3.30 -11.18 -12.00
CA ILE A 61 -2.94 -12.28 -11.09
C ILE A 61 -1.93 -11.80 -10.04
N GLY A 62 -0.89 -11.08 -10.47
CA GLY A 62 0.11 -10.50 -9.57
C GLY A 62 -0.49 -9.54 -8.55
N HIS A 63 -1.47 -8.73 -8.95
CA HIS A 63 -2.20 -7.82 -8.07
C HIS A 63 -2.93 -8.58 -6.97
N GLY A 64 -3.64 -9.67 -7.30
CA GLY A 64 -4.35 -10.47 -6.31
C GLY A 64 -3.44 -10.96 -5.18
N TRP A 65 -2.27 -11.49 -5.52
CA TRP A 65 -1.28 -11.93 -4.54
C TRP A 65 -0.68 -10.77 -3.74
N LEU A 66 -0.23 -9.70 -4.42
CA LEU A 66 0.36 -8.53 -3.77
C LEU A 66 -0.65 -7.81 -2.86
N TYR A 67 -1.93 -7.82 -3.23
CA TYR A 67 -3.00 -7.24 -2.42
C TYR A 67 -3.17 -7.98 -1.09
N MET A 68 -3.06 -9.31 -1.08
CA MET A 68 -3.08 -10.08 0.18
C MET A 68 -1.89 -9.73 1.09
N LEU A 69 -0.68 -9.59 0.52
CA LEU A 69 0.50 -9.12 1.26
C LEU A 69 0.32 -7.69 1.80
N LEU A 70 -0.29 -6.79 1.02
CA LEU A 70 -0.63 -5.44 1.45
C LEU A 70 -1.60 -5.45 2.64
N LEU A 71 -2.65 -6.27 2.59
CA LEU A 71 -3.59 -6.41 3.71
C LEU A 71 -2.91 -6.93 4.98
N VAL A 72 -2.04 -7.94 4.86
CA VAL A 72 -1.29 -8.49 6.00
C VAL A 72 -0.37 -7.44 6.61
N THR A 73 0.37 -6.69 5.79
CA THR A 73 1.27 -5.62 6.28
C THR A 73 0.50 -4.43 6.86
N ALA A 74 -0.62 -4.05 6.25
CA ALA A 74 -1.52 -3.03 6.77
C ALA A 74 -2.15 -3.45 8.12
N TYR A 75 -2.51 -4.73 8.25
CA TYR A 75 -3.02 -5.31 9.49
C TYR A 75 -1.93 -5.33 10.58
N ASP A 76 -0.73 -5.83 10.29
CA ASP A 76 0.42 -5.84 11.23
C ASP A 76 0.72 -4.42 11.74
N LEU A 77 0.82 -3.44 10.84
CA LEU A 77 1.05 -2.05 11.21
C LEU A 77 -0.14 -1.49 12.01
N GLY A 78 -1.36 -1.67 11.52
CA GLY A 78 -2.58 -1.17 12.15
C GLY A 78 -2.79 -1.70 13.56
N ARG A 79 -2.43 -2.95 13.83
CA ARG A 79 -2.47 -3.55 15.17
C ARG A 79 -1.42 -2.92 16.10
N ARG A 80 -0.22 -2.63 15.59
CA ARG A 80 0.86 -1.97 16.37
C ARG A 80 0.53 -0.53 16.74
N VAL A 81 -0.01 0.27 15.81
CA VAL A 81 -0.42 1.67 16.06
C VAL A 81 -1.87 1.85 16.54
N LYS A 82 -2.58 0.73 16.79
CA LYS A 82 -3.99 0.68 17.23
C LYS A 82 -4.93 1.49 16.33
N TRP A 83 -4.87 1.27 15.03
CA TRP A 83 -5.81 1.88 14.09
C TRP A 83 -7.21 1.30 14.23
N THR A 84 -8.22 2.12 13.92
CA THR A 84 -9.62 1.73 13.92
C THR A 84 -9.95 0.87 12.69
N TRP A 85 -10.93 -0.03 12.83
CA TRP A 85 -11.43 -0.88 11.74
C TRP A 85 -11.82 -0.09 10.48
N LYS A 86 -12.44 1.08 10.65
CA LYS A 86 -12.82 1.96 9.53
C LYS A 86 -11.61 2.37 8.69
N ARG A 87 -10.47 2.66 9.33
CA ARG A 87 -9.25 3.03 8.62
C ARG A 87 -8.64 1.84 7.88
N MET A 88 -8.64 0.66 8.50
CA MET A 88 -8.14 -0.55 7.85
C MET A 88 -8.95 -0.85 6.58
N LEU A 89 -10.27 -0.70 6.65
CA LEU A 89 -11.13 -0.84 5.49
C LEU A 89 -10.87 0.25 4.45
N ALA A 90 -10.68 1.51 4.86
CA ALA A 90 -10.31 2.59 3.94
C ALA A 90 -8.97 2.33 3.23
N ILE A 91 -7.97 1.76 3.92
CA ILE A 91 -6.69 1.37 3.33
C ILE A 91 -6.86 0.19 2.36
N ALA A 92 -7.68 -0.80 2.73
CA ALA A 92 -8.01 -1.93 1.85
C ALA A 92 -8.68 -1.44 0.55
N LEU A 93 -9.70 -0.58 0.68
CA LEU A 93 -10.38 0.02 -0.47
C LEU A 93 -9.47 0.93 -1.30
N ALA A 94 -8.56 1.66 -0.67
CA ALA A 94 -7.57 2.45 -1.38
C ALA A 94 -6.61 1.59 -2.22
N GLY A 95 -6.40 0.33 -1.80
CA GLY A 95 -5.58 -0.66 -2.50
C GLY A 95 -6.16 -1.13 -3.84
N THR A 96 -7.45 -0.91 -4.12
CA THR A 96 -8.12 -1.33 -5.36
C THR A 96 -8.34 -0.20 -6.36
N ILE A 97 -8.24 1.05 -5.92
CA ILE A 97 -8.42 2.22 -6.79
C ILE A 97 -7.03 2.77 -7.16
N PRO A 98 -6.69 2.87 -8.46
CA PRO A 98 -5.42 3.46 -8.89
C PRO A 98 -5.31 4.87 -8.28
N PHE A 99 -4.09 5.27 -7.90
CA PHE A 99 -3.78 6.53 -7.21
C PHE A 99 -4.17 6.60 -5.72
N LEU A 100 -5.29 6.00 -5.28
CA LEU A 100 -5.68 6.06 -3.87
C LEU A 100 -4.71 5.30 -2.95
N SER A 101 -4.04 4.25 -3.44
CA SER A 101 -2.94 3.57 -2.73
C SER A 101 -1.86 4.55 -2.23
N PHE A 102 -1.52 5.57 -3.04
CA PHE A 102 -0.51 6.58 -2.67
C PHE A 102 -1.04 7.52 -1.58
N VAL A 103 -2.33 7.87 -1.63
CA VAL A 103 -2.97 8.70 -0.60
C VAL A 103 -3.07 7.94 0.72
N ALA A 104 -3.44 6.66 0.67
CA ALA A 104 -3.48 5.79 1.85
C ALA A 104 -2.09 5.63 2.49
N GLU A 105 -1.05 5.44 1.69
CA GLU A 105 0.35 5.42 2.16
C GLU A 105 0.72 6.74 2.85
N ARG A 106 0.44 7.88 2.22
CA ARG A 106 0.78 9.19 2.80
C ARG A 106 0.02 9.46 4.09
N SER A 107 -1.25 9.04 4.16
CA SER A 107 -2.07 9.12 5.38
C SER A 107 -1.52 8.24 6.49
N ALA A 108 -1.19 6.99 6.19
CA ALA A 108 -0.56 6.04 7.10
C ALA A 108 0.75 6.59 7.67
N THR A 109 1.62 7.10 6.81
CA THR A 109 2.93 7.65 7.19
C THR A 109 2.80 8.86 8.11
N ARG A 110 1.85 9.77 7.82
CA ARG A 110 1.58 10.93 8.69
C ARG A 110 1.13 10.51 10.09
N ASP A 111 0.23 9.55 10.19
CA ASP A 111 -0.28 9.09 11.48
C ASP A 111 0.77 8.40 12.33
N VAL A 112 1.55 7.51 11.71
CA VAL A 112 2.62 6.82 12.43
C VAL A 112 3.65 7.85 12.91
N ARG A 113 4.02 8.83 12.07
CA ARG A 113 4.94 9.90 12.48
C ARG A 113 4.37 10.76 13.61
N ALA A 114 3.07 11.09 13.58
CA ALA A 114 2.40 11.82 14.64
C ALA A 114 2.38 11.04 15.96
N LYS A 115 2.07 9.73 15.92
CA LYS A 115 2.06 8.85 17.10
C LYS A 115 3.47 8.64 17.68
N LEU A 116 4.48 8.50 16.82
CA LEU A 116 5.88 8.42 17.24
C LEU A 116 6.37 9.74 17.87
N ALA A 117 5.89 10.89 17.40
CA ALA A 117 6.20 12.19 18.00
C ALA A 117 5.49 12.40 19.35
N ALA A 118 4.20 12.02 19.44
CA ALA A 118 3.43 12.09 20.67
C ALA A 118 3.94 11.15 21.78
N GLY A 119 4.49 9.98 21.39
CA GLY A 119 5.14 9.06 22.33
C GLY A 119 6.47 9.58 22.89
N GLN A 120 7.12 10.53 22.20
CA GLN A 120 8.35 11.19 22.66
C GLN A 120 8.07 12.44 23.53
N SER A 121 6.82 12.90 23.62
CA SER A 121 6.44 14.15 24.28
C SER A 121 5.81 13.96 25.67
N THR A 122 6.09 12.86 26.36
CA THR A 122 5.85 12.78 27.81
C THR A 122 7.17 13.01 28.54
N PRO A 123 7.61 14.27 28.75
CA PRO A 123 8.62 14.53 29.76
C PRO A 123 8.03 14.11 31.10
N VAL A 124 8.68 13.15 31.75
CA VAL A 124 8.42 12.81 33.15
C VAL A 124 8.61 14.10 33.95
N ALA A 125 7.51 14.61 34.50
CA ALA A 125 7.50 15.62 35.54
C ALA A 125 7.29 14.93 36.89
#